data_AF-A0A2E8JV43-F1
#
_entry.id   AF-A0A2E8JV43-F1
#
_cell.length_a   1.000
_cell.length_b   1.000
_cell.length_c   1.000
_cell.angle_alpha   90.00
_cell.angle_beta   90.00
_cell.angle_gamma   90.00
#
_symmetry.space_group_name_H-M   'P 1'
#
loop_
_entity.id
_entity.type
_entity.pdbx_description
1 polymer ?
#
loop_
_entity_poly.entity_id
_entity_poly.type
_entity_poly.pdbx_seq_one_letter_code
_entity_poly.pdbx_strand_id
1 'polypeptide(L)'
;MEESERKPQPSQYGSVDPAPPANEGNVGRWLDILQNENLPMFERMRAVFSLRNERSDEACLALCQGFTSSSALLRHELAYVLGQMQNPVALPTLTERLADPAEHVMVRHEAAEAMGA
;
A
#
# COMPACT_ATOMS: atom_id res chain seq x y z
N MET A 1 5.62 -24.49 -17.06
CA MET A 1 5.43 -23.05 -16.78
C MET A 1 5.61 -22.33 -18.09
N GLU A 2 4.51 -21.91 -18.69
CA GLU A 2 4.53 -21.17 -19.95
C GLU A 2 5.14 -19.78 -19.72
N GLU A 3 5.84 -19.26 -20.73
CA GLU A 3 6.59 -18.00 -20.67
C GLU A 3 5.68 -16.78 -20.37
N SER A 4 4.38 -16.93 -20.65
CA SER A 4 3.30 -15.98 -20.34
C SER A 4 3.04 -15.80 -18.84
N GLU A 5 3.29 -16.81 -18.00
CA GLU A 5 3.03 -16.75 -16.55
C GLU A 5 4.15 -16.02 -15.78
N ARG A 6 5.27 -15.71 -16.43
CA ARG A 6 6.43 -15.04 -15.79
C ARG A 6 6.37 -13.51 -15.83
N LYS A 7 5.42 -12.92 -16.55
CA LYS A 7 5.29 -11.46 -16.66
C LYS A 7 4.23 -10.96 -15.69
N PRO A 8 4.54 -9.95 -14.85
CA PRO A 8 3.53 -9.31 -14.03
C PRO A 8 2.42 -8.73 -14.92
N GLN A 9 1.18 -9.05 -14.60
CA GLN A 9 0.00 -8.55 -15.33
C GLN A 9 -0.46 -7.23 -14.71
N PRO A 10 -1.10 -6.34 -15.49
CA PRO A 10 -1.74 -5.15 -14.93
C PRO A 10 -2.77 -5.52 -13.86
N SER A 11 -2.78 -4.77 -12.77
CA SER A 11 -3.76 -4.87 -11.70
C SER A 11 -5.11 -4.30 -12.12
N GLN A 12 -6.14 -4.49 -11.30
CA GLN A 12 -7.44 -3.84 -11.48
C GLN A 12 -7.40 -2.30 -11.35
N TYR A 13 -6.24 -1.73 -11.05
CA TYR A 13 -5.96 -0.29 -11.03
C TYR A 13 -5.10 0.16 -12.22
N GLY A 14 -4.82 -0.73 -13.18
CA GLY A 14 -4.00 -0.42 -14.36
C GLY A 14 -2.50 -0.32 -14.09
N SER A 15 -2.06 -0.55 -12.85
CA SER A 15 -0.65 -0.57 -12.43
C SER A 15 -0.02 -1.95 -12.62
N VAL A 16 1.29 -2.00 -12.81
CA VAL A 16 2.05 -3.26 -12.82
C VAL A 16 2.71 -3.41 -11.46
N ASP A 17 2.12 -4.25 -10.60
CA ASP A 17 2.56 -4.37 -9.22
C ASP A 17 3.91 -5.12 -9.10
N PRO A 18 4.84 -4.65 -8.24
CA PRO A 18 6.13 -5.33 -8.00
C PRO A 18 5.97 -6.69 -7.28
N ALA A 19 4.81 -6.94 -6.66
CA ALA A 19 4.48 -8.21 -6.04
C ALA A 19 3.01 -8.56 -6.31
N PRO A 20 2.66 -9.83 -6.59
CA PRO A 20 1.27 -10.23 -6.69
C PRO A 20 0.59 -10.14 -5.30
N PRO A 21 -0.73 -9.90 -5.21
CA PRO A 21 -1.43 -9.98 -3.93
C PRO A 21 -1.27 -11.37 -3.30
N ALA A 22 -1.41 -11.47 -1.98
CA ALA A 22 -1.49 -12.74 -1.29
C ALA A 22 -2.70 -13.55 -1.80
N ASN A 23 -2.51 -14.86 -1.99
CA ASN A 23 -3.54 -15.74 -2.58
C ASN A 23 -4.79 -15.86 -1.70
N GLU A 24 -4.61 -15.78 -0.38
CA GLU A 24 -5.67 -15.95 0.62
C GLU A 24 -5.40 -15.04 1.82
N GLY A 25 -6.45 -14.70 2.56
CA GLY A 25 -6.37 -13.94 3.79
C GLY A 25 -7.60 -13.08 4.05
N ASN A 26 -7.47 -12.20 5.03
CA ASN A 26 -8.45 -11.17 5.38
C ASN A 26 -7.68 -9.93 5.84
N VAL A 27 -8.39 -8.82 6.03
CA VAL A 27 -7.81 -7.52 6.40
C VAL A 27 -6.90 -7.63 7.62
N GLY A 28 -7.35 -8.29 8.69
CA GLY A 28 -6.55 -8.48 9.91
C GLY A 28 -5.22 -9.21 9.64
N ARG A 29 -5.26 -10.34 8.92
CA ARG A 29 -4.04 -11.09 8.57
C ARG A 29 -3.08 -10.28 7.69
N TRP A 30 -3.59 -9.52 6.73
CA TRP A 30 -2.74 -8.70 5.87
C TRP A 30 -2.14 -7.52 6.63
N LEU A 31 -2.87 -6.92 7.57
CA LEU A 31 -2.35 -5.90 8.48
C LEU A 31 -1.21 -6.45 9.34
N ASP A 32 -1.38 -7.64 9.93
CA ASP A 32 -0.34 -8.30 10.73
C ASP A 32 0.94 -8.51 9.91
N ILE A 33 0.82 -8.94 8.65
CA ILE A 33 1.95 -9.11 7.73
C ILE A 33 2.58 -7.76 7.41
N LEU A 34 1.77 -6.75 7.09
CA LEU A 34 2.22 -5.40 6.73
C LEU A 34 3.06 -4.76 7.85
N GLN A 35 2.64 -4.91 9.11
CA GLN A 35 3.31 -4.32 10.27
C GLN A 35 4.50 -5.13 10.79
N ASN A 36 4.68 -6.37 10.34
CA ASN A 36 5.78 -7.22 10.80
C ASN A 36 7.11 -6.85 10.13
N GLU A 37 7.91 -6.04 10.83
CA GLU A 37 9.25 -5.59 10.38
C GLU A 37 10.27 -6.74 10.21
N ASN A 38 9.99 -7.95 10.70
CA ASN A 38 10.86 -9.11 10.51
C ASN A 38 10.54 -9.89 9.22
N LEU A 39 9.45 -9.56 8.53
CA LEU A 39 9.11 -10.21 7.26
C LEU A 39 9.86 -9.57 6.09
N PRO A 40 10.22 -10.36 5.06
CA PRO A 40 10.78 -9.82 3.83
C PRO A 40 9.86 -8.76 3.21
N MET A 41 10.46 -7.71 2.63
CA MET A 41 9.71 -6.64 1.96
C MET A 41 8.72 -7.18 0.93
N PHE A 42 9.10 -8.25 0.21
CA PHE A 42 8.22 -8.89 -0.76
C PHE A 42 6.89 -9.34 -0.12
N GLU A 43 6.92 -10.05 1.01
CA GLU A 43 5.69 -10.49 1.69
C GLU A 43 4.85 -9.32 2.21
N ARG A 44 5.50 -8.25 2.68
CA ARG A 44 4.82 -7.02 3.11
C ARG A 44 4.13 -6.33 1.93
N MET A 45 4.79 -6.23 0.78
CA MET A 45 4.19 -5.69 -0.45
C MET A 45 2.99 -6.52 -0.92
N ARG A 46 3.04 -7.85 -0.83
CA ARG A 46 1.88 -8.71 -1.15
C ARG A 46 0.67 -8.35 -0.28
N ALA A 47 0.89 -8.06 1.00
CA ALA A 47 -0.17 -7.62 1.90
C ALA A 47 -0.72 -6.23 1.54
N VAL A 48 0.14 -5.29 1.14
CA VAL A 48 -0.28 -3.96 0.61
C VAL A 48 -1.24 -4.14 -0.56
N PHE A 49 -0.87 -4.94 -1.56
CA PHE A 49 -1.70 -5.13 -2.74
C PHE A 49 -2.97 -5.95 -2.45
N SER A 50 -2.95 -6.88 -1.50
CA SER A 50 -4.16 -7.55 -1.03
C SER A 50 -5.14 -6.60 -0.37
N LEU A 51 -4.66 -5.73 0.54
CA LEU A 51 -5.49 -4.72 1.19
C LEU A 51 -6.06 -3.73 0.17
N ARG A 52 -5.24 -3.22 -0.74
CA ARG A 52 -5.71 -2.36 -1.83
C ARG A 52 -6.80 -3.04 -2.65
N ASN A 53 -6.61 -4.31 -2.98
CA ASN A 53 -7.53 -5.04 -3.84
C ASN A 53 -8.86 -5.39 -3.16
N GLU A 54 -8.89 -5.42 -1.83
CA GLU A 54 -10.10 -5.68 -1.04
C GLU A 54 -11.08 -4.49 -1.05
N ARG A 55 -10.57 -3.25 -1.12
CA ARG A 55 -11.35 -2.01 -1.39
C ARG A 55 -12.32 -1.52 -0.31
N SER A 56 -12.40 -2.15 0.85
CA SER A 56 -13.23 -1.64 1.96
C SER A 56 -12.56 -0.48 2.70
N ASP A 57 -13.37 0.23 3.49
CA ASP A 57 -12.88 1.20 4.48
C ASP A 57 -11.97 0.52 5.51
N GLU A 58 -12.25 -0.73 5.89
CA GLU A 58 -11.44 -1.50 6.83
C GLU A 58 -10.03 -1.74 6.27
N ALA A 59 -9.92 -2.15 5.01
CA ALA A 59 -8.64 -2.34 4.35
C ALA A 59 -7.89 -1.01 4.12
N CYS A 60 -8.61 0.06 3.81
CA CYS A 60 -8.04 1.41 3.69
C CYS A 60 -7.44 1.88 5.03
N LEU A 61 -8.16 1.68 6.14
CA LEU A 61 -7.67 1.99 7.48
C LEU A 61 -6.50 1.10 7.90
N ALA A 62 -6.48 -0.17 7.49
CA ALA A 62 -5.34 -1.06 7.71
C ALA A 62 -4.08 -0.58 6.95
N LEU A 63 -4.21 -0.12 5.71
CA LEU A 63 -3.10 0.52 4.98
C LEU A 63 -2.60 1.77 5.71
N CYS A 64 -3.51 2.62 6.22
CA CYS A 64 -3.14 3.80 7.01
C CYS A 64 -2.33 3.43 8.27
N GLN A 65 -2.65 2.32 8.94
CA GLN A 65 -1.90 1.83 10.10
C GLN A 65 -0.48 1.36 9.77
N GLY A 66 -0.17 1.10 8.50
CA GLY A 66 1.15 0.71 8.02
C GLY A 66 2.18 1.84 7.98
N PHE A 67 1.76 3.11 8.11
CA PHE A 67 2.69 4.27 8.10
C PHE A 67 3.63 4.32 9.32
N THR A 68 3.49 3.40 10.27
CA THR A 68 4.44 3.18 11.36
C THR A 68 5.71 2.44 10.90
N SER A 69 5.75 1.92 9.67
CA SER A 69 6.91 1.17 9.19
C SER A 69 8.17 2.01 9.19
N SER A 70 9.31 1.37 9.47
CA SER A 70 10.65 2.00 9.35
C SER A 70 11.05 2.31 7.90
N SER A 71 10.47 1.61 6.92
CA SER A 71 10.83 1.71 5.50
C SER A 71 10.11 2.85 4.80
N ALA A 72 10.86 3.87 4.36
CA ALA A 72 10.32 4.95 3.53
C ALA A 72 9.76 4.44 2.19
N LEU A 73 10.34 3.38 1.63
CA LEU A 73 9.82 2.75 0.41
C LEU A 73 8.43 2.15 0.63
N LEU A 74 8.22 1.47 1.76
CA LEU A 74 6.93 0.89 2.07
C LEU A 74 5.89 1.97 2.34
N ARG A 75 6.24 3.02 3.10
CA ARG A 75 5.34 4.16 3.36
C ARG A 75 4.95 4.90 2.08
N HIS A 76 5.87 5.02 1.12
CA HIS A 76 5.55 5.53 -0.21
C HIS A 76 4.54 4.63 -0.92
N GLU A 77 4.77 3.31 -0.94
CA GLU A 77 3.83 2.38 -1.57
C GLU A 77 2.43 2.44 -0.92
N LEU A 78 2.34 2.63 0.40
CA LEU A 78 1.07 2.85 1.10
C LEU A 78 0.35 4.09 0.58
N ALA A 79 1.04 5.23 0.44
CA ALA A 79 0.44 6.44 -0.11
C ALA A 79 -0.02 6.22 -1.56
N TYR A 80 0.80 5.56 -2.38
CA TYR A 80 0.48 5.23 -3.78
C TYR A 80 -0.80 4.40 -3.88
N VAL A 81 -0.91 3.31 -3.13
CA VAL A 81 -2.11 2.46 -3.19
C VAL A 81 -3.35 3.11 -2.56
N LEU A 82 -3.18 3.98 -1.57
CA LEU A 82 -4.28 4.79 -1.03
C LEU A 82 -4.80 5.78 -2.07
N GLY A 83 -3.90 6.39 -2.85
CA GLY A 83 -4.26 7.21 -4.02
C GLY A 83 -5.06 6.41 -5.05
N GLN A 84 -4.64 5.17 -5.35
CA GLN A 84 -5.38 4.27 -6.23
C GLN A 84 -6.79 3.93 -5.70
N MET A 85 -6.94 3.75 -4.38
CA MET A 85 -8.23 3.44 -3.76
C MET A 85 -9.19 4.63 -3.77
N GLN A 86 -8.68 5.87 -3.80
CA GLN A 86 -9.48 7.11 -3.74
C GLN A 86 -10.53 7.13 -2.61
N ASN A 87 -10.25 6.42 -1.51
CA ASN A 87 -11.19 6.28 -0.41
C ASN A 87 -11.00 7.46 0.59
N PRO A 88 -12.03 8.30 0.83
CA PRO A 88 -11.91 9.47 1.70
C PRO A 88 -11.46 9.21 3.14
N VAL A 89 -11.61 7.97 3.65
CA VAL A 89 -11.16 7.63 5.01
C VAL A 89 -9.63 7.74 5.17
N ALA A 90 -8.87 7.75 4.06
CA ALA A 90 -7.42 7.94 4.06
C ALA A 90 -6.98 9.42 4.16
N LEU A 91 -7.86 10.38 3.88
CA LEU A 91 -7.50 11.80 3.80
C LEU A 91 -6.82 12.34 5.07
N PRO A 92 -7.27 11.99 6.30
CA PRO A 92 -6.57 12.42 7.51
C PRO A 92 -5.10 11.95 7.55
N THR A 93 -4.86 10.66 7.23
CA THR A 93 -3.52 10.07 7.20
C THR A 93 -2.64 10.73 6.12
N LEU A 94 -3.17 10.90 4.90
CA LEU A 94 -2.41 11.51 3.80
C LEU A 94 -2.06 12.98 4.09
N THR A 95 -2.99 13.72 4.70
CA THR A 95 -2.76 15.11 5.14
C THR A 95 -1.67 15.18 6.19
N GLU A 96 -1.72 14.28 7.19
CA GLU A 96 -0.70 14.19 8.23
C GLU A 96 0.68 13.90 7.64
N ARG A 97 0.79 12.90 6.75
CA ARG A 97 2.05 12.54 6.09
C ARG A 97 2.60 13.65 5.21
N LEU A 98 1.75 14.38 4.48
CA LEU A 98 2.19 15.52 3.66
C LEU A 98 2.77 16.65 4.53
N ALA A 99 2.13 16.93 5.66
CA ALA A 99 2.48 18.02 6.56
C ALA A 99 3.70 17.74 7.45
N ASP A 100 4.06 16.47 7.67
CA ASP A 100 5.17 16.08 8.54
C ASP A 100 6.54 16.46 7.94
N PRO A 101 7.30 17.40 8.55
CA PRO A 101 8.63 17.78 8.06
C PRO A 101 9.70 16.72 8.31
N ALA A 102 9.46 15.74 9.18
CA ALA A 102 10.37 14.63 9.46
C ALA A 102 10.13 13.42 8.54
N GLU A 103 9.00 13.38 7.83
CA GLU A 103 8.72 12.33 6.86
C GLU A 103 9.59 12.47 5.61
N HIS A 104 9.93 11.33 5.00
CA HIS A 104 10.77 11.27 3.82
C HIS A 104 10.10 11.97 2.63
N VAL A 105 10.87 12.77 1.88
CA VAL A 105 10.37 13.61 0.77
C VAL A 105 9.54 12.85 -0.26
N MET A 106 9.94 11.61 -0.58
CA MET A 106 9.23 10.74 -1.52
C MET A 106 7.83 10.34 -1.01
N VAL A 107 7.69 10.10 0.30
CA VAL A 107 6.40 9.75 0.92
C VAL A 107 5.48 10.96 0.92
N ARG A 108 6.02 12.16 1.20
CA ARG A 108 5.28 13.42 1.16
C ARG A 108 4.80 13.75 -0.26
N HIS A 109 5.65 13.53 -1.26
CA HIS A 109 5.28 13.68 -2.67
C HIS A 109 4.12 12.76 -3.04
N GLU A 110 4.24 11.47 -2.72
CA GLU A 110 3.21 10.48 -3.02
C GLU A 110 1.89 10.77 -2.28
N ALA A 111 1.96 11.22 -1.02
CA ALA A 111 0.76 11.63 -0.29
C ALA A 111 0.05 12.83 -0.95
N ALA A 112 0.80 13.78 -1.52
CA ALA A 112 0.23 14.89 -2.29
C ALA A 112 -0.43 14.40 -3.58
N GLU A 113 0.21 13.50 -4.33
CA GLU A 113 -0.35 12.93 -5.56
C GLU A 113 -1.62 12.12 -5.25
N ALA A 114 -1.59 11.29 -4.21
CA ALA A 114 -2.74 10.50 -3.76
C ALA A 114 -3.98 11.35 -3.43
N MET A 115 -3.79 12.55 -2.88
CA MET A 115 -4.89 13.48 -2.60
C MET A 115 -5.43 14.20 -3.84
N GLY A 116 -4.67 14.22 -4.94
CA GLY A 116 -5.07 14.83 -6.21
C GLY A 116 -5.57 13.84 -7.27
N ALA A 117 -5.53 12.53 -6.98
CA ALA A 117 -5.87 11.44 -7.90
C ALA A 117 -7.36 11.38 -8.24
#